data_AF-A0A2T6B8S9-F1
#
_entry.id   AF-A0A2T6B8S9-F1
#
_cell.length_a   1.000
_cell.length_b   1.000
_cell.length_c   1.000
_cell.angle_alpha   90.00
_cell.angle_beta   90.00
_cell.angle_gamma   90.00
#
_symmetry.space_group_name_H-M   'P 1'
#
loop_
_entity.id
_entity.type
_entity.pdbx_description
1 polymer ?
#
loop_
_entity_poly.entity_id
_entity_poly.type
_entity_poly.pdbx_seq_one_letter_code
_entity_poly.pdbx_strand_id
1 'polypeptide(L)'
;MNGAPWTRLQTEPIWAAAERAHARRLGRVYHDWDRVLRLYDRAGRVLHLPYDRPLDLAILTHSVQTGPGGDRRARSVEWLRAQADPGEPVEAAARLILAGPYRDLSDPRLPLLELSDLAFPVSGRAALRDIAAEIRLLTRLEAREIVTGLQDELNRIRRALGAALPRIQGIAMREFAREVIHGCETLTKDGIETFL
;
A
#
# COMPACT_ATOMS: atom_id res chain seq x y z
N MET A 1 -8.65 12.68 20.71
CA MET A 1 -7.58 13.69 20.50
C MET A 1 -7.41 13.88 19.00
N ASN A 2 -7.78 15.06 18.50
CA ASN A 2 -7.54 15.47 17.10
C ASN A 2 -6.08 15.92 16.97
N GLY A 3 -5.18 14.96 16.74
CA GLY A 3 -3.82 15.26 16.30
C GLY A 3 -3.87 15.88 14.90
N ALA A 4 -2.96 16.82 14.62
CA ALA A 4 -2.79 17.34 13.28
C ALA A 4 -2.63 16.17 12.28
N PRO A 5 -3.24 16.24 11.08
CA PRO A 5 -3.09 15.20 10.08
C PRO A 5 -1.60 14.95 9.81
N TRP A 6 -1.22 13.68 9.65
CA TRP A 6 0.19 13.30 9.47
C TRP A 6 0.77 13.95 8.20
N THR A 7 -0.03 14.06 7.15
CA THR A 7 0.35 14.70 5.87
C THR A 7 0.33 16.22 5.96
N ARG A 8 1.24 16.88 5.23
CA ARG A 8 1.26 18.33 5.02
C ARG A 8 0.88 18.74 3.59
N LEU A 9 0.57 17.76 2.73
CA LEU A 9 0.30 17.98 1.30
C LEU A 9 -1.12 18.51 1.03
N GLN A 10 -2.05 18.49 2.00
CA GLN A 10 -3.48 18.71 1.77
C GLN A 10 -3.85 20.03 1.07
N THR A 11 -3.04 21.06 1.26
CA THR A 11 -3.25 22.39 0.66
C THR A 11 -2.47 22.59 -0.64
N GLU A 12 -1.69 21.59 -1.07
CA GLU A 12 -0.80 21.69 -2.21
C GLU A 12 -1.43 21.18 -3.52
N PRO A 13 -1.01 21.70 -4.69
CA PRO A 13 -1.58 21.29 -5.97
C PRO A 13 -1.51 19.77 -6.23
N ILE A 14 -0.42 19.12 -5.79
CA ILE A 14 -0.21 17.69 -5.98
C ILE A 14 -1.26 16.83 -5.26
N TRP A 15 -1.82 17.32 -4.14
CA TRP A 15 -2.88 16.62 -3.41
C TRP A 15 -4.15 16.50 -4.25
N ALA A 16 -4.61 17.62 -4.79
CA ALA A 16 -5.80 17.63 -5.64
C ALA A 16 -5.58 16.84 -6.94
N ALA A 17 -4.36 16.83 -7.48
CA ALA A 17 -4.00 16.02 -8.64
C ALA A 17 -4.05 14.51 -8.32
N ALA A 18 -3.50 14.11 -7.17
CA ALA A 18 -3.51 12.73 -6.72
C ALA A 18 -4.93 12.26 -6.38
N GLU A 19 -5.73 13.06 -5.69
CA GLU A 19 -7.14 12.76 -5.40
C GLU A 19 -7.92 12.45 -6.68
N ARG A 20 -7.74 13.24 -7.73
CA ARG A 20 -8.36 12.98 -9.04
C ARG A 20 -7.84 11.69 -9.69
N ALA A 21 -6.54 11.40 -9.58
CA ALA A 21 -5.95 10.16 -10.09
C ALA A 21 -6.42 8.90 -9.32
N HIS A 22 -6.75 9.07 -8.04
CA HIS A 22 -7.27 8.04 -7.14
C HIS A 22 -8.81 7.93 -7.14
N ALA A 23 -9.51 8.82 -7.84
CA ALA A 23 -10.96 8.76 -7.95
C ALA A 23 -11.39 7.37 -8.44
N ARG A 24 -12.45 6.82 -7.83
CA ARG A 24 -13.01 5.50 -8.17
C ARG A 24 -13.53 5.50 -9.62
N ARG A 25 -12.66 5.21 -10.57
CA ARG A 25 -12.92 5.04 -12.00
C ARG A 25 -12.09 3.87 -12.52
N LEU A 26 -12.64 3.08 -13.46
CA LEU A 26 -11.95 2.00 -14.16
C LEU A 26 -11.32 0.92 -13.24
N GLY A 27 -12.14 0.22 -12.46
CA GLY A 27 -11.67 -0.94 -11.68
C GLY A 27 -10.89 -0.60 -10.40
N ARG A 28 -10.67 0.68 -10.07
CA ARG A 28 -10.02 1.11 -8.84
C ARG A 28 -10.97 0.96 -7.64
N VAL A 29 -10.82 -0.14 -6.88
CA VAL A 29 -11.58 -0.43 -5.65
C VAL A 29 -10.64 -0.42 -4.46
N TYR A 30 -9.60 -1.26 -4.47
CA TYR A 30 -8.65 -1.34 -3.38
C TYR A 30 -7.68 -0.15 -3.38
N HIS A 31 -7.24 0.30 -4.54
CA HIS A 31 -6.26 1.39 -4.65
C HIS A 31 -6.91 2.78 -4.68
N ASP A 32 -8.13 2.96 -4.16
CA ASP A 32 -8.84 4.24 -4.22
C ASP A 32 -8.27 5.33 -3.29
N TRP A 33 -8.93 6.49 -3.30
CA TRP A 33 -8.55 7.62 -2.45
C TRP A 33 -8.69 7.33 -0.96
N ASP A 34 -9.74 6.58 -0.58
CA ASP A 34 -9.94 6.18 0.81
C ASP A 34 -8.75 5.36 1.33
N ARG A 35 -8.13 4.52 0.47
CA ARG A 35 -6.90 3.82 0.84
C ARG A 35 -5.77 4.79 1.17
N VAL A 36 -5.53 5.82 0.34
CA VAL A 36 -4.47 6.81 0.61
C VAL A 36 -4.69 7.48 1.96
N LEU A 37 -5.92 7.88 2.27
CA LEU A 37 -6.26 8.49 3.56
C LEU A 37 -6.03 7.53 4.74
N ARG A 38 -6.37 6.23 4.57
CA ARG A 38 -6.07 5.20 5.59
C ARG A 38 -4.57 5.02 5.82
N LEU A 39 -3.75 5.12 4.78
CA LEU A 39 -2.29 5.02 4.93
C LEU A 39 -1.74 6.19 5.77
N TYR A 40 -2.24 7.41 5.56
CA TYR A 40 -1.87 8.55 6.41
C TYR A 40 -2.31 8.40 7.86
N ASP A 41 -3.54 7.93 8.10
CA ASP A 41 -4.02 7.66 9.46
C ASP A 41 -3.11 6.64 10.15
N ARG A 42 -2.74 5.55 9.45
CA ARG A 42 -1.86 4.51 10.00
C ARG A 42 -0.42 4.98 10.20
N ALA A 43 0.11 5.84 9.34
CA ALA A 43 1.43 6.44 9.52
C ALA A 43 1.53 7.16 10.87
N GLY A 44 0.52 7.95 11.23
CA GLY A 44 0.49 8.68 12.51
C GLY A 44 0.06 7.83 13.71
N ARG A 45 -0.97 7.00 13.56
CA ARG A 45 -1.64 6.35 14.70
C ARG A 45 -1.19 4.93 15.00
N VAL A 46 -0.77 4.18 13.99
CA VAL A 46 -0.40 2.76 14.16
C VAL A 46 1.11 2.62 14.19
N LEU A 47 1.81 3.22 13.24
CA LEU A 47 3.26 3.12 13.15
C LEU A 47 4.01 4.26 13.85
N HIS A 48 3.30 5.31 14.30
CA HIS A 48 3.87 6.48 14.96
C HIS A 48 5.09 7.07 14.23
N LEU A 49 5.04 7.08 12.89
CA LEU A 49 6.16 7.55 12.08
C LEU A 49 6.31 9.06 12.24
N PRO A 50 7.53 9.58 12.42
CA PRO A 50 7.76 11.01 12.29
C PRO A 50 7.39 11.46 10.87
N TYR A 51 6.93 12.70 10.75
CA TYR A 51 6.68 13.31 9.45
C TYR A 51 7.96 13.28 8.61
N ASP A 52 7.83 12.84 7.37
CA ASP A 52 8.91 12.75 6.39
C ASP A 52 8.39 13.11 5.01
N ARG A 53 8.91 14.18 4.40
CA ARG A 53 8.41 14.73 3.13
C ARG A 53 8.46 13.70 1.97
N PRO A 54 9.58 12.99 1.74
CA PRO A 54 9.64 11.86 0.81
C PRO A 54 8.55 10.81 1.03
N LEU A 55 8.30 10.42 2.29
CA LEU A 55 7.28 9.43 2.61
C LEU A 55 5.87 9.98 2.40
N ASP A 56 5.63 11.26 2.68
CA ASP A 56 4.34 11.92 2.42
C ASP A 56 3.99 11.89 0.92
N LEU A 57 4.94 12.28 0.07
CA LEU A 57 4.81 12.17 -1.39
C LEU A 57 4.63 10.71 -1.83
N ALA A 58 5.39 9.78 -1.23
CA ALA A 58 5.32 8.37 -1.60
C ALA A 58 3.97 7.76 -1.24
N ILE A 59 3.43 8.03 -0.05
CA ILE A 59 2.08 7.60 0.35
C ILE A 59 1.05 8.14 -0.65
N LEU A 60 1.11 9.44 -0.96
CA LEU A 60 0.19 10.09 -1.88
C LEU A 60 0.19 9.46 -3.27
N THR A 61 1.36 9.02 -3.74
CA THR A 61 1.57 8.71 -5.16
C THR A 61 1.87 7.24 -5.49
N HIS A 62 2.13 6.36 -4.53
CA HIS A 62 2.57 4.96 -4.78
C HIS A 62 1.62 4.10 -5.65
N SER A 63 0.37 4.54 -5.83
CA SER A 63 -0.62 3.84 -6.64
C SER A 63 -1.47 4.76 -7.52
N VAL A 64 -1.00 5.96 -7.90
CA VAL A 64 -1.76 6.87 -8.79
C VAL A 64 -2.02 6.29 -10.19
N GLN A 65 -1.24 5.29 -10.64
CA GLN A 65 -1.43 4.63 -11.93
C GLN A 65 -1.79 3.15 -11.75
N THR A 66 -3.02 2.73 -12.13
CA THR A 66 -3.54 1.36 -11.90
C THR A 66 -4.02 0.61 -13.15
N GLY A 67 -3.72 1.11 -14.36
CA GLY A 67 -4.16 0.46 -15.61
C GLY A 67 -3.37 -0.79 -16.02
N PRO A 68 -3.83 -1.55 -17.03
CA PRO A 68 -3.05 -2.63 -17.64
C PRO A 68 -1.75 -2.09 -18.28
N GLY A 69 -0.73 -2.94 -18.39
CA GLY A 69 0.54 -2.65 -19.05
C GLY A 69 1.65 -2.14 -18.10
N GLY A 70 2.75 -2.90 -18.02
CA GLY A 70 3.97 -2.50 -17.31
C GLY A 70 3.84 -2.45 -15.78
N ASP A 71 4.95 -2.09 -15.13
CA ASP A 71 5.02 -1.94 -13.66
C ASP A 71 4.31 -0.64 -13.22
N ARG A 72 3.21 -0.76 -12.46
CA ARG A 72 2.48 0.38 -11.88
C ARG A 72 3.39 1.31 -11.09
N ARG A 73 4.38 0.78 -10.36
CA ARG A 73 5.24 1.59 -9.49
C ARG A 73 6.10 2.53 -10.32
N ALA A 74 6.70 2.03 -11.40
CA ALA A 74 7.48 2.85 -12.33
C ALA A 74 6.64 3.99 -12.94
N ARG A 75 5.42 3.67 -13.43
CA ARG A 75 4.51 4.69 -13.97
C ARG A 75 4.04 5.71 -12.92
N SER A 76 3.85 5.27 -11.68
CA SER A 76 3.48 6.16 -10.58
C SER A 76 4.63 7.11 -10.22
N VAL A 77 5.88 6.66 -10.34
CA VAL A 77 7.07 7.51 -10.20
C VAL A 77 7.19 8.52 -11.35
N GLU A 78 6.95 8.09 -12.59
CA GLU A 78 6.92 9.00 -13.75
C GLU A 78 5.85 10.09 -13.55
N TRP A 79 4.67 9.70 -13.05
CA TRP A 79 3.63 10.65 -12.71
C TRP A 79 4.07 11.63 -11.61
N LEU A 80 4.69 11.14 -10.53
CA LEU A 80 5.21 12.01 -9.46
C LEU A 80 6.22 13.02 -10.02
N ARG A 81 7.18 12.59 -10.84
CA ARG A 81 8.18 13.47 -11.48
C ARG A 81 7.54 14.55 -12.34
N ALA A 82 6.41 14.26 -12.98
CA ALA A 82 5.69 15.21 -13.82
C ALA A 82 4.80 16.19 -13.03
N GLN A 83 4.45 15.89 -11.78
CA GLN A 83 3.52 16.68 -10.97
C GLN A 83 4.19 17.44 -9.83
N ALA A 84 5.37 17.01 -9.39
CA ALA A 84 6.06 17.63 -8.27
C ALA A 84 6.69 18.98 -8.64
N ASP A 85 6.65 19.91 -7.70
CA ASP A 85 7.29 21.22 -7.84
C ASP A 85 8.83 21.09 -7.83
N PRO A 86 9.55 22.06 -8.43
CA PRO A 86 11.00 22.12 -8.34
C PRO A 86 11.48 22.14 -6.89
N GLY A 87 12.44 21.26 -6.56
CA GLY A 87 13.03 21.17 -5.21
C GLY A 87 12.37 20.13 -4.31
N GLU A 88 11.27 19.50 -4.73
CA GLU A 88 10.71 18.35 -4.02
C GLU A 88 11.70 17.16 -3.99
N PRO A 89 11.74 16.36 -2.91
CA PRO A 89 12.62 15.21 -2.79
C PRO A 89 12.09 13.99 -3.56
N VAL A 90 11.77 14.20 -4.85
CA VAL A 90 11.11 13.24 -5.74
C VAL A 90 11.87 11.92 -5.81
N GLU A 91 13.20 11.96 -5.93
CA GLU A 91 14.00 10.74 -6.05
C GLU A 91 14.05 9.92 -4.76
N ALA A 92 13.92 10.57 -3.59
CA ALA A 92 13.79 9.85 -2.33
C ALA A 92 12.41 9.17 -2.23
N ALA A 93 11.33 9.87 -2.60
CA ALA A 93 10.00 9.28 -2.68
C ALA A 93 9.92 8.14 -3.71
N ALA A 94 10.56 8.31 -4.88
CA ALA A 94 10.61 7.31 -5.93
C ALA A 94 11.28 6.01 -5.47
N ARG A 95 12.37 6.10 -4.69
CA ARG A 95 13.01 4.92 -4.10
C ARG A 95 12.04 4.14 -3.19
N LEU A 96 11.28 4.84 -2.36
CA LEU A 96 10.24 4.21 -1.51
C LEU A 96 9.18 3.52 -2.37
N ILE A 97 8.67 4.20 -3.39
CA ILE A 97 7.63 3.65 -4.29
C ILE A 97 8.16 2.40 -5.02
N LEU A 98 9.39 2.43 -5.55
CA LEU A 98 9.97 1.34 -6.34
C LEU A 98 10.41 0.14 -5.49
N ALA A 99 10.77 0.36 -4.22
CA ALA A 99 11.09 -0.70 -3.28
C ALA A 99 9.91 -1.69 -3.16
N GLY A 100 8.70 -1.14 -2.99
CA GLY A 100 7.48 -1.92 -2.83
C GLY A 100 7.55 -2.98 -1.72
N PRO A 101 6.50 -3.78 -1.54
CA PRO A 101 6.42 -4.74 -0.44
C PRO A 101 7.35 -5.95 -0.58
N TYR A 102 7.99 -6.14 -1.74
CA TYR A 102 8.64 -7.42 -2.08
C TYR A 102 10.13 -7.36 -2.43
N ARG A 103 10.71 -6.17 -2.64
CA ARG A 103 12.11 -6.06 -3.10
C ARG A 103 13.01 -5.65 -1.95
N ASP A 104 13.23 -4.35 -1.81
CA ASP A 104 14.15 -3.81 -0.83
C ASP A 104 13.37 -3.28 0.37
N LEU A 105 13.52 -3.96 1.50
CA LEU A 105 12.91 -3.56 2.78
C LEU A 105 13.94 -2.86 3.70
N SER A 106 15.01 -2.31 3.12
CA SER A 106 15.98 -1.45 3.84
C SER A 106 15.30 -0.23 4.45
N ASP A 107 14.32 0.35 3.75
CA ASP A 107 13.33 1.27 4.31
C ASP A 107 11.94 0.62 4.27
N PRO A 108 11.48 0.05 5.40
CA PRO A 108 10.23 -0.71 5.44
C PRO A 108 8.99 0.19 5.60
N ARG A 109 9.13 1.52 5.69
CA ARG A 109 8.03 2.41 6.09
C ARG A 109 6.84 2.35 5.12
N LEU A 110 7.07 2.62 3.83
CA LEU A 110 6.01 2.52 2.83
C LEU A 110 5.52 1.06 2.63
N PRO A 111 6.40 0.05 2.50
CA PRO A 111 6.00 -1.36 2.44
C PRO A 111 5.05 -1.79 3.57
N LEU A 112 5.38 -1.47 4.82
CA LEU A 112 4.55 -1.83 5.98
C LEU A 112 3.25 -1.05 6.00
N LEU A 113 3.24 0.21 5.58
CA LEU A 113 2.00 0.96 5.37
C LEU A 113 1.12 0.30 4.31
N GLU A 114 1.67 -0.05 3.15
CA GLU A 114 0.90 -0.70 2.07
C GLU A 114 0.29 -2.04 2.51
N LEU A 115 0.94 -2.76 3.43
CA LEU A 115 0.50 -4.07 3.94
C LEU A 115 -0.32 -3.99 5.23
N SER A 116 -0.49 -2.79 5.79
CA SER A 116 -0.99 -2.60 7.15
C SER A 116 -2.43 -3.09 7.40
N ASP A 117 -3.26 -3.29 6.37
CA ASP A 117 -4.59 -3.89 6.55
C ASP A 117 -4.51 -5.33 7.05
N LEU A 118 -3.47 -6.04 6.62
CA LEU A 118 -3.31 -7.45 6.90
C LEU A 118 -3.02 -7.70 8.39
N ALA A 119 -2.44 -6.73 9.10
CA ALA A 119 -2.22 -6.82 10.54
C ALA A 119 -3.53 -6.93 11.36
N PHE A 120 -4.69 -6.61 10.77
CA PHE A 120 -5.97 -6.61 11.46
C PHE A 120 -6.97 -7.53 10.75
N PRO A 121 -7.53 -8.57 11.39
CA PRO A 121 -8.36 -9.56 10.68
C PRO A 121 -9.59 -8.98 9.95
N VAL A 122 -10.24 -7.96 10.51
CA VAL A 122 -11.40 -7.31 9.90
C VAL A 122 -10.98 -6.48 8.68
N SER A 123 -9.95 -5.63 8.82
CA SER A 123 -9.43 -4.81 7.73
C SER A 123 -8.79 -5.65 6.63
N GLY A 124 -8.08 -6.72 7.00
CA GLY A 124 -7.46 -7.67 6.07
C GLY A 124 -8.49 -8.38 5.20
N ARG A 125 -9.60 -8.85 5.79
CA ARG A 125 -10.71 -9.43 4.99
C ARG A 125 -11.35 -8.42 4.05
N ALA A 126 -11.60 -7.19 4.51
CA ALA A 126 -12.12 -6.13 3.65
C ALA A 126 -11.15 -5.80 2.50
N ALA A 127 -9.86 -5.67 2.79
CA ALA A 127 -8.80 -5.47 1.81
C ALA A 127 -8.78 -6.57 0.74
N LEU A 128 -8.83 -7.84 1.14
CA LEU A 128 -8.84 -8.95 0.17
C LEU A 128 -10.09 -8.96 -0.70
N ARG A 129 -11.27 -8.61 -0.16
CA ARG A 129 -12.49 -8.44 -0.96
C ARG A 129 -12.34 -7.32 -1.99
N ASP A 130 -11.81 -6.18 -1.58
CA ASP A 130 -11.61 -5.03 -2.47
C ASP A 130 -10.60 -5.37 -3.58
N ILE A 131 -9.51 -6.06 -3.24
CA ILE A 131 -8.52 -6.54 -4.23
C ILE A 131 -9.19 -7.50 -5.22
N ALA A 132 -9.97 -8.46 -4.74
CA ALA A 132 -10.67 -9.40 -5.61
C ALA A 132 -11.68 -8.71 -6.53
N ALA A 133 -12.45 -7.74 -6.01
CA ALA A 133 -13.37 -6.95 -6.80
C ALA A 133 -12.64 -6.16 -7.88
N GLU A 134 -11.51 -5.54 -7.55
CA GLU A 134 -10.63 -4.86 -8.50
C GLU A 134 -10.10 -5.80 -9.59
N ILE A 135 -9.62 -7.00 -9.21
CA ILE A 135 -9.16 -8.01 -10.17
C ILE A 135 -10.29 -8.46 -11.11
N ARG A 136 -11.51 -8.68 -10.59
CA ARG A 136 -12.70 -9.04 -11.39
C ARG A 136 -13.08 -7.97 -12.40
N LEU A 137 -12.89 -6.69 -12.06
CA LEU A 137 -13.17 -5.56 -12.96
C LEU A 137 -12.09 -5.38 -14.03
N LEU A 138 -10.85 -5.75 -13.75
CA LEU A 138 -9.70 -5.53 -14.64
C LEU A 138 -9.32 -6.75 -15.48
N THR A 139 -9.79 -7.94 -15.11
CA THR A 139 -9.39 -9.22 -15.74
C THR A 139 -10.61 -10.09 -16.03
N ARG A 140 -10.39 -11.24 -16.67
CA ARG A 140 -11.41 -12.28 -16.89
C ARG A 140 -11.14 -13.55 -16.07
N LEU A 141 -10.42 -13.41 -14.95
CA LEU A 141 -10.08 -14.54 -14.10
C LEU A 141 -11.32 -15.07 -13.38
N GLU A 142 -11.42 -16.39 -13.29
CA GLU A 142 -12.45 -17.08 -12.55
C GLU A 142 -12.23 -16.92 -11.03
N ALA A 143 -13.30 -17.04 -10.24
CA ALA A 143 -13.22 -16.87 -8.78
C ALA A 143 -12.14 -17.75 -8.13
N ARG A 144 -12.00 -19.01 -8.58
CA ARG A 144 -10.97 -19.95 -8.11
C ARG A 144 -9.54 -19.47 -8.39
N GLU A 145 -9.31 -18.79 -9.51
CA GLU A 145 -7.99 -18.27 -9.89
C GLU A 145 -7.65 -17.06 -9.04
N ILE A 146 -8.64 -16.22 -8.74
CA ILE A 146 -8.50 -15.07 -7.85
C ILE A 146 -8.18 -15.54 -6.42
N VAL A 147 -8.92 -16.50 -5.87
CA VAL A 147 -8.64 -17.10 -4.55
C VAL A 147 -7.20 -17.63 -4.50
N THR A 148 -6.79 -18.38 -5.52
CA THR A 148 -5.44 -18.96 -5.59
C THR A 148 -4.36 -17.87 -5.66
N GLY A 149 -4.55 -16.86 -6.51
CA GLY A 149 -3.61 -15.73 -6.62
C GLY A 149 -3.50 -14.91 -5.34
N LEU A 150 -4.61 -14.67 -4.63
CA LEU A 150 -4.59 -14.01 -3.33
C LEU A 150 -3.84 -14.84 -2.27
N GLN A 151 -4.07 -16.15 -2.23
CA GLN A 151 -3.35 -17.03 -1.30
C GLN A 151 -1.84 -17.07 -1.60
N ASP A 152 -1.46 -17.09 -2.87
CA ASP A 152 -0.06 -17.02 -3.31
C ASP A 152 0.59 -15.70 -2.92
N GLU A 153 -0.15 -14.58 -3.04
CA GLU A 153 0.33 -13.26 -2.65
C GLU A 153 0.51 -13.15 -1.13
N LEU A 154 -0.42 -13.63 -0.31
CA LEU A 154 -0.26 -13.69 1.15
C LEU A 154 0.98 -14.51 1.54
N ASN A 155 1.19 -15.64 0.87
CA ASN A 155 2.39 -16.47 1.07
C ASN A 155 3.68 -15.75 0.65
N ARG A 156 3.62 -14.95 -0.42
CA ARG A 156 4.74 -14.13 -0.87
C ARG A 156 5.08 -13.02 0.12
N ILE A 157 4.07 -12.30 0.61
CA ILE A 157 4.20 -11.27 1.65
C ILE A 157 4.87 -11.87 2.89
N ARG A 158 4.37 -13.02 3.37
CA ARG A 158 4.90 -13.72 4.54
C ARG A 158 6.38 -14.04 4.40
N ARG A 159 6.78 -14.62 3.26
CA ARG A 159 8.20 -14.94 2.98
C ARG A 159 9.07 -13.69 2.89
N ALA A 160 8.61 -12.65 2.20
CA ALA A 160 9.37 -11.42 2.00
C ALA A 160 9.61 -10.69 3.33
N LEU A 161 8.56 -10.50 4.14
CA LEU A 161 8.68 -9.88 5.46
C LEU A 161 9.52 -10.75 6.40
N GLY A 162 9.30 -12.07 6.42
CA GLY A 162 10.08 -13.00 7.23
C GLY A 162 11.59 -12.91 6.97
N ALA A 163 11.98 -12.83 5.69
CA ALA A 163 13.37 -12.66 5.28
C ALA A 163 13.94 -11.26 5.61
N ALA A 164 13.08 -10.24 5.74
CA ALA A 164 13.49 -8.88 6.05
C ALA A 164 13.54 -8.57 7.55
N LEU A 165 12.83 -9.32 8.40
CA LEU A 165 12.76 -9.09 9.85
C LEU A 165 14.13 -8.79 10.51
N PRO A 166 15.24 -9.51 10.20
CA PRO A 166 16.53 -9.24 10.81
C PRO A 166 17.14 -7.88 10.42
N ARG A 167 16.75 -7.33 9.25
CA ARG A 167 17.28 -6.09 8.68
C ARG A 167 16.50 -4.85 9.10
N ILE A 168 15.27 -5.01 9.58
CA ILE A 168 14.42 -3.92 10.06
C ILE A 168 14.98 -3.40 11.40
N GLN A 169 15.49 -2.18 11.42
CA GLN A 169 16.21 -1.60 12.56
C GLN A 169 15.29 -1.14 13.72
N GLY A 170 14.02 -0.80 13.45
CA GLY A 170 13.08 -0.35 14.48
C GLY A 170 12.31 -1.49 15.15
N ILE A 171 12.30 -1.55 16.48
CA ILE A 171 11.58 -2.57 17.26
C ILE A 171 10.08 -2.56 16.90
N ALA A 172 9.43 -1.39 16.99
CA ALA A 172 8.01 -1.26 16.66
C ALA A 172 7.69 -1.65 15.21
N MET A 173 8.54 -1.28 14.23
CA MET A 173 8.36 -1.69 12.83
C MET A 173 8.54 -3.20 12.65
N ARG A 174 9.45 -3.82 13.41
CA ARG A 174 9.68 -5.26 13.37
C ARG A 174 8.50 -6.02 14.00
N GLU A 175 7.95 -5.51 15.10
CA GLU A 175 6.74 -6.05 15.74
C GLU A 175 5.54 -5.93 14.79
N PHE A 176 5.32 -4.76 14.19
CA PHE A 176 4.24 -4.59 13.22
C PHE A 176 4.42 -5.51 11.99
N ALA A 177 5.64 -5.71 11.51
CA ALA A 177 5.91 -6.68 10.44
C ALA A 177 5.53 -8.12 10.85
N ARG A 178 5.69 -8.49 12.13
CA ARG A 178 5.22 -9.79 12.65
C ARG A 178 3.70 -9.86 12.72
N GLU A 179 3.04 -8.76 13.08
CA GLU A 179 1.56 -8.69 13.05
C GLU A 179 1.03 -8.86 11.63
N VAL A 180 1.65 -8.23 10.63
CA VAL A 180 1.31 -8.44 9.22
C VAL A 180 1.52 -9.91 8.81
N ILE A 181 2.65 -10.52 9.18
CA ILE A 181 2.93 -11.94 8.93
C ILE A 181 1.83 -12.83 9.54
N HIS A 182 1.50 -12.60 10.81
CA HIS A 182 0.46 -13.35 11.50
C HIS A 182 -0.91 -13.16 10.83
N GLY A 183 -1.21 -11.92 10.42
CA GLY A 183 -2.37 -11.59 9.60
C GLY A 183 -2.50 -12.46 8.36
N CYS A 184 -1.42 -12.56 7.58
CA CYS A 184 -1.36 -13.43 6.39
C CYS A 184 -1.59 -14.91 6.71
N GLU A 185 -1.20 -15.39 7.89
CA GLU A 185 -1.42 -16.79 8.32
C GLU A 185 -2.88 -17.06 8.70
N THR A 186 -3.58 -16.06 9.24
CA THR A 186 -4.99 -16.18 9.65
C THR A 186 -5.98 -15.98 8.50
N LEU A 187 -5.55 -15.33 7.41
CA LEU A 187 -6.33 -15.14 6.19
C LEU A 187 -6.16 -16.37 5.28
N THR A 188 -6.78 -17.48 5.67
CA THR A 188 -6.68 -18.76 4.96
C THR A 188 -7.53 -18.79 3.69
N LYS A 189 -7.21 -19.73 2.80
CA LYS A 189 -7.98 -20.01 1.58
C LYS A 189 -9.48 -20.17 1.85
N ASP A 190 -9.87 -21.02 2.81
CA ASP A 190 -11.27 -21.23 3.18
C ASP A 190 -11.92 -19.92 3.64
N GLY A 191 -11.17 -19.10 4.40
CA GLY A 191 -11.60 -17.77 4.80
C GLY A 191 -11.85 -16.84 3.61
N ILE A 192 -11.01 -16.90 2.58
CA ILE A 192 -11.15 -16.11 1.35
C ILE A 192 -12.36 -16.57 0.53
N GLU A 193 -12.55 -17.87 0.39
CA GLU A 193 -13.69 -18.46 -0.34
C GLU A 193 -15.04 -18.04 0.25
N THR A 194 -15.13 -17.85 1.58
CA THR A 194 -16.40 -17.43 2.22
C THR A 194 -16.90 -16.04 1.80
N PHE A 195 -16.07 -15.22 1.16
CA PHE A 195 -16.45 -13.84 0.80
C PHE A 195 -16.18 -13.49 -0.67
N LEU A 196 -15.81 -14.46 -1.50
CA LEU A 196 -15.63 -14.30 -2.95
C LEU A 196 -16.71 -15.01 -3.75
#